data_AF-A0A4U8SIC1-F1
#
_entry.id   AF-A0A4U8SIC1-F1
#
_cell.length_a   1.000
_cell.length_b   1.000
_cell.length_c   1.000
_cell.angle_alpha   90.00
_cell.angle_beta   90.00
_cell.angle_gamma   90.00
#
_symmetry.space_group_name_H-M   'P 1'
#
loop_
_entity.id
_entity.type
_entity.pdbx_description
1 polymer ?
#
loop_
_entity_poly.entity_id
_entity_poly.type
_entity_poly.pdbx_seq_one_letter_code
_entity_poly.pdbx_strand_id
1 'polypeptide(L)'
;MNKKLILFLVISLASADEGILSENQYGKNLYENPRGIACNKCHGNKGEGDIIARYKHKGIEKTLLAPRINNLEFSTFAKALHTQKGVMPIYFLTDEEITAIYMYLYRP
;
A
#
# COMPACT_ATOMS: atom_id res chain seq x y z
N MET A 1 38.16 26.62 -18.83
CA MET A 1 37.27 25.90 -17.91
C MET A 1 37.25 24.43 -18.33
N ASN A 2 37.91 23.60 -17.53
CA ASN A 2 38.47 22.34 -18.01
C ASN A 2 37.33 21.32 -18.15
N LYS A 3 37.17 20.66 -19.30
CA LYS A 3 36.10 19.69 -19.56
C LYS A 3 36.01 18.57 -18.50
N LYS A 4 37.12 18.29 -17.80
CA LYS A 4 37.19 17.37 -16.65
C LYS A 4 36.41 17.85 -15.42
N LEU A 5 36.28 19.16 -15.21
CA LEU A 5 35.55 19.76 -14.08
C LEU A 5 34.03 19.68 -14.27
N ILE A 6 33.56 19.74 -15.53
CA ILE A 6 32.14 19.57 -15.87
C ILE A 6 31.71 18.11 -15.68
N LEU A 7 32.59 17.15 -16.03
CA LEU A 7 32.29 15.71 -15.88
C LEU A 7 32.14 15.30 -14.40
N PHE A 8 32.89 15.94 -13.50
CA PHE A 8 32.83 15.66 -12.06
C PHE A 8 31.53 16.21 -11.41
N LEU A 9 30.97 17.29 -11.96
CA LEU A 9 29.73 17.90 -11.45
C LEU A 9 28.47 17.08 -11.78
N VAL A 10 28.47 16.35 -12.90
CA VAL A 10 27.32 15.54 -13.34
C VAL A 10 27.21 14.23 -12.55
N ILE A 11 28.33 13.67 -12.08
CA ILE A 11 28.35 12.39 -11.33
C ILE A 11 27.81 12.56 -9.91
N SER A 12 28.03 13.73 -9.27
CA SER A 12 27.53 13.97 -7.90
C SER A 12 26.01 14.14 -7.80
N LEU A 13 25.30 14.37 -8.91
CA LEU A 13 23.83 14.58 -8.91
C LEU A 13 23.02 13.27 -8.92
N ALA A 14 23.65 12.09 -9.09
CA ALA A 14 22.94 10.82 -9.29
C ALA A 14 22.66 10.02 -8.00
N SER A 15 22.98 10.55 -6.82
CA SER A 15 23.07 9.75 -5.58
C SER A 15 21.82 9.74 -4.68
N ALA A 16 20.65 10.17 -5.16
CA ALA A 16 19.48 10.43 -4.30
C ALA A 16 18.25 9.51 -4.50
N ASP A 17 18.29 8.54 -5.41
CA ASP A 17 17.07 7.84 -5.88
C ASP A 17 16.89 6.40 -5.32
N GLU A 18 17.97 5.71 -4.97
CA GLU A 18 17.91 4.28 -4.60
C GLU A 18 17.08 4.01 -3.33
N GLY A 19 17.17 4.88 -2.31
CA GLY A 19 16.42 4.72 -1.06
C GLY A 19 14.91 4.94 -1.22
N ILE A 20 14.50 5.88 -2.07
CA ILE A 20 13.09 6.25 -2.27
C ILE A 20 12.36 5.19 -3.09
N LEU A 21 12.99 4.69 -4.16
CA LEU A 21 12.48 3.55 -4.94
C LEU A 21 12.38 2.28 -4.07
N SER A 22 13.36 2.06 -3.19
CA SER A 22 13.38 0.92 -2.27
C SER A 22 12.20 0.95 -1.28
N GLU A 23 11.90 2.10 -0.66
CA GLU A 23 10.77 2.23 0.27
C GLU A 23 9.41 2.00 -0.40
N ASN A 24 9.23 2.53 -1.62
CA ASN A 24 8.00 2.33 -2.40
C ASN A 24 7.81 0.84 -2.73
N GLN A 25 8.89 0.15 -3.10
CA GLN A 25 8.85 -1.29 -3.38
C GLN A 25 8.59 -2.11 -2.11
N TYR A 26 9.12 -1.70 -0.96
CA TYR A 26 8.86 -2.36 0.32
C TYR A 26 7.38 -2.28 0.71
N GLY A 27 6.79 -1.08 0.68
CA GLY A 27 5.37 -0.87 0.94
C GLY A 27 4.47 -1.63 -0.04
N LYS A 28 4.84 -1.67 -1.33
CA LYS A 28 4.15 -2.49 -2.34
C LYS A 28 4.19 -3.97 -1.99
N ASN A 29 5.36 -4.50 -1.68
CA ASN A 29 5.53 -5.92 -1.36
C ASN A 29 4.71 -6.32 -0.14
N LEU A 30 4.67 -5.46 0.88
CA LEU A 30 3.82 -5.64 2.06
C LEU A 30 2.33 -5.59 1.68
N TYR A 31 1.90 -4.62 0.87
CA TYR A 31 0.50 -4.53 0.43
C TYR A 31 0.04 -5.78 -0.34
N GLU A 32 0.93 -6.32 -1.16
CA GLU A 32 0.68 -7.54 -1.93
C GLU A 32 0.87 -8.82 -1.09
N ASN A 33 1.64 -8.78 0.02
CA ASN A 33 1.97 -9.94 0.86
C ASN A 33 2.16 -9.60 2.37
N PRO A 34 1.13 -9.17 3.11
CA PRO A 34 1.22 -8.58 4.47
C PRO A 34 1.28 -9.59 5.63
N ARG A 35 1.78 -10.83 5.38
CA ARG A 35 1.70 -12.00 6.31
C ARG A 35 0.29 -12.61 6.43
N GLY A 36 -0.35 -12.87 5.30
CA GLY A 36 -1.67 -13.51 5.29
C GLY A 36 -2.35 -13.34 3.94
N ILE A 37 -3.60 -12.88 3.97
CA ILE A 37 -4.36 -12.56 2.77
C ILE A 37 -3.85 -11.22 2.21
N ALA A 38 -3.53 -11.18 0.92
CA ALA A 38 -3.04 -9.98 0.25
C ALA A 38 -4.08 -8.85 0.25
N CYS A 39 -3.69 -7.63 0.63
CA CYS A 39 -4.61 -6.49 0.73
C CYS A 39 -5.22 -6.14 -0.64
N ASN A 40 -4.41 -6.22 -1.70
CA ASN A 40 -4.83 -5.91 -3.07
C ASN A 40 -5.94 -6.83 -3.61
N LYS A 41 -6.08 -8.04 -3.07
CA LYS A 41 -7.16 -8.97 -3.45
C LYS A 41 -8.54 -8.54 -2.97
N CYS A 42 -8.60 -7.61 -2.03
CA CYS A 42 -9.86 -7.04 -1.55
C CYS A 42 -9.97 -5.57 -1.90
N HIS A 43 -8.91 -4.78 -1.73
CA HIS A 43 -8.95 -3.33 -1.84
C HIS A 43 -8.48 -2.80 -3.21
N GLY A 44 -8.22 -3.66 -4.19
CA GLY A 44 -7.70 -3.28 -5.51
C GLY A 44 -6.20 -2.98 -5.49
N ASN A 45 -5.60 -2.76 -6.65
CA ASN A 45 -4.13 -2.68 -6.78
C ASN A 45 -3.55 -1.40 -6.18
N LYS A 46 -4.36 -0.35 -6.08
CA LYS A 46 -4.00 0.97 -5.57
C LYS A 46 -4.93 1.43 -4.45
N GLY A 47 -5.67 0.53 -3.82
CA GLY A 47 -6.56 0.86 -2.70
C GLY A 47 -7.87 1.52 -3.12
N GLU A 48 -8.30 1.34 -4.37
CA GLU A 48 -9.54 1.85 -4.95
C GLU A 48 -10.81 1.22 -4.35
N GLY A 49 -10.69 0.06 -3.70
CA GLY A 49 -11.80 -0.78 -3.25
C GLY A 49 -12.31 -1.69 -4.36
N ASP A 50 -12.85 -2.85 -4.01
CA ASP A 50 -13.34 -3.83 -4.98
C ASP A 50 -14.50 -4.68 -4.43
N ILE A 51 -15.16 -5.40 -5.34
CA ILE A 51 -16.12 -6.43 -5.02
C ILE A 51 -15.36 -7.71 -4.66
N ILE A 52 -15.39 -8.06 -3.38
CA ILE A 52 -14.78 -9.31 -2.88
C ILE A 52 -15.59 -10.52 -3.38
N ALA A 53 -16.91 -10.45 -3.26
CA ALA A 53 -17.78 -11.55 -3.65
C ALA A 53 -19.22 -11.10 -3.94
N ARG A 54 -19.89 -11.84 -4.82
CA ARG A 54 -21.36 -11.85 -4.95
C ARG A 54 -21.86 -13.21 -4.51
N TYR A 55 -22.88 -13.25 -3.67
CA TYR A 55 -23.39 -14.48 -3.10
C TYR A 55 -24.88 -14.35 -2.76
N LYS A 56 -25.56 -15.49 -2.61
CA LYS A 56 -26.97 -15.54 -2.23
C LYS A 56 -27.12 -16.01 -0.80
N HIS A 57 -27.87 -15.28 0.01
CA HIS A 57 -28.19 -15.68 1.38
C HIS A 57 -29.72 -15.67 1.58
N LYS A 58 -30.28 -16.83 1.91
CA LYS A 58 -31.75 -17.03 2.06
C LYS A 58 -32.54 -16.54 0.86
N GLY A 59 -32.05 -16.85 -0.34
CA GLY A 59 -32.70 -16.46 -1.59
C GLY A 59 -32.44 -15.02 -2.04
N ILE A 60 -31.74 -14.20 -1.25
CA ILE A 60 -31.49 -12.78 -1.54
C ILE A 60 -30.03 -12.60 -2.01
N GLU A 61 -29.85 -11.95 -3.16
CA GLU A 61 -28.53 -11.58 -3.66
C GLU A 61 -27.85 -10.56 -2.75
N LYS A 62 -26.58 -10.78 -2.46
CA LYS A 62 -25.73 -9.95 -1.61
C LYS A 62 -24.39 -9.72 -2.30
N THR A 63 -23.80 -8.55 -2.04
CA THR A 63 -22.47 -8.20 -2.50
C THR A 63 -21.61 -7.84 -1.30
N LEU A 64 -20.45 -8.46 -1.19
CA LEU A 64 -19.42 -8.12 -0.23
C LEU A 64 -18.42 -7.17 -0.89
N LEU A 65 -18.27 -5.99 -0.32
CA LEU A 65 -17.45 -4.91 -0.85
C LEU A 65 -16.33 -4.58 0.12
N ALA A 66 -15.13 -4.37 -0.39
CA ALA A 66 -14.08 -3.68 0.34
C ALA A 66 -14.14 -2.18 0.02
N PRO A 67 -14.00 -1.29 1.02
CA PRO A 67 -13.99 0.14 0.78
C PRO A 67 -12.69 0.57 0.08
N ARG A 68 -12.76 1.74 -0.57
CA ARG A 68 -11.59 2.54 -0.95
C ARG A 68 -10.79 2.91 0.30
N ILE A 69 -9.46 2.76 0.24
CA ILE A 69 -8.53 2.99 1.34
C ILE A 69 -7.38 3.94 0.99
N ASN A 70 -7.25 4.39 -0.25
CA ASN A 70 -6.27 5.41 -0.68
C ASN A 70 -6.80 6.85 -0.54
N ASN A 71 -7.76 7.07 0.36
CA ASN A 71 -8.43 8.35 0.61
C ASN A 71 -8.75 8.59 2.10
N LEU A 72 -8.20 7.77 2.99
CA LEU A 72 -8.32 7.86 4.44
C LEU A 72 -7.17 8.70 5.05
N GLU A 73 -7.38 9.24 6.24
CA GLU A 73 -6.28 9.75 7.06
C GLU A 73 -5.46 8.57 7.64
N PHE A 74 -4.15 8.76 7.82
CA PHE A 74 -3.24 7.72 8.33
C PHE A 74 -3.74 7.09 9.65
N SER A 75 -4.26 7.89 10.59
CA SER A 75 -4.78 7.39 11.86
C SER A 75 -5.97 6.42 11.69
N THR A 76 -6.82 6.67 10.69
CA THR A 76 -7.95 5.80 10.37
C THR A 76 -7.48 4.53 9.69
N PHE A 77 -6.51 4.66 8.78
CA PHE A 77 -5.88 3.54 8.08
C PHE A 77 -5.19 2.57 9.07
N ALA A 78 -4.33 3.10 9.95
CA ALA A 78 -3.61 2.30 10.94
C ALA A 78 -4.57 1.61 11.92
N LYS A 79 -5.57 2.34 12.43
CA LYS A 79 -6.58 1.77 13.34
C LYS A 79 -7.35 0.59 12.71
N ALA A 80 -7.62 0.65 11.39
CA ALA A 80 -8.32 -0.42 10.69
C ALA A 80 -7.53 -1.74 10.65
N LEU A 81 -6.19 -1.68 10.60
CA LEU A 81 -5.33 -2.88 10.58
C LEU A 81 -5.31 -3.61 11.94
N HIS A 82 -5.63 -2.92 13.03
CA HIS A 82 -5.73 -3.49 14.37
C HIS A 82 -7.15 -3.82 14.81
N THR A 83 -8.17 -3.46 14.01
CA THR A 83 -9.57 -3.65 14.36
C THR A 83 -10.22 -4.68 13.45
N GLN A 84 -10.80 -5.74 14.01
CA GLN A 84 -11.57 -6.69 13.21
C GLN A 84 -12.83 -6.01 12.64
N LYS A 85 -12.94 -5.93 11.31
CA LYS A 85 -14.09 -5.36 10.62
C LYS A 85 -14.55 -6.29 9.50
N GLY A 86 -15.74 -6.89 9.67
CA GLY A 86 -16.32 -7.80 8.68
C GLY A 86 -15.41 -8.99 8.43
N VAL A 87 -15.00 -9.18 7.17
CA VAL A 87 -14.10 -10.28 6.74
C VAL A 87 -12.62 -9.89 6.69
N MET A 88 -12.29 -8.62 7.00
CA MET A 88 -10.90 -8.16 6.94
C MET A 88 -10.07 -8.89 8.00
N PRO A 89 -8.95 -9.54 7.62
CA PRO A 89 -8.09 -10.22 8.56
C PRO A 89 -7.32 -9.22 9.44
N ILE A 90 -6.86 -9.69 10.60
CA ILE A 90 -5.93 -8.95 11.45
C ILE A 90 -4.51 -9.28 11.00
N TYR A 91 -3.68 -8.26 10.85
CA TYR A 91 -2.28 -8.42 10.48
C TYR A 91 -1.38 -8.11 11.68
N PHE A 92 -0.30 -8.90 11.81
CA PHE A 92 0.78 -8.61 12.77
C PHE A 92 1.85 -7.79 12.06
N LEU A 93 1.58 -6.50 11.88
CA LEU A 93 2.47 -5.52 11.25
C LEU A 93 3.02 -4.55 12.31
N THR A 94 4.25 -4.10 12.10
CA THR A 94 4.85 -2.99 12.86
C THR A 94 4.34 -1.63 12.37
N ASP A 95 4.51 -0.58 13.17
CA ASP A 95 4.10 0.78 12.78
C ASP A 95 4.84 1.28 11.53
N GLU A 96 6.10 0.89 11.36
CA GLU A 96 6.90 1.19 10.17
C GLU A 96 6.35 0.50 8.92
N GLU A 97 5.90 -0.75 9.05
CA GLU A 97 5.29 -1.50 7.94
C GLU A 97 3.93 -0.93 7.54
N ILE A 98 3.11 -0.55 8.51
CA ILE A 98 1.84 0.14 8.27
C ILE A 98 2.10 1.46 7.55
N THR A 99 3.12 2.21 7.98
CA THR A 99 3.54 3.45 7.33
C THR A 99 4.01 3.20 5.90
N ALA A 100 4.82 2.16 5.65
CA ALA A 100 5.29 1.82 4.31
C ALA A 100 4.13 1.49 3.36
N ILE A 101 3.15 0.70 3.81
CA ILE A 101 1.95 0.39 3.02
C ILE A 101 1.16 1.67 2.72
N TYR A 102 0.95 2.53 3.73
CA TYR A 102 0.26 3.80 3.53
C TYR A 102 0.97 4.69 2.52
N MET A 103 2.30 4.84 2.63
CA MET A 103 3.08 5.63 1.68
C MET A 103 3.01 5.06 0.26
N TYR A 104 3.01 3.74 0.09
CA TYR A 104 2.81 3.09 -1.21
C TYR A 104 1.46 3.44 -1.86
N LEU A 105 0.39 3.54 -1.08
CA LEU A 105 -0.97 3.79 -1.60
C LEU A 105 -1.25 5.27 -1.89
N TYR A 106 -0.52 6.21 -1.26
CA TYR A 106 -0.81 7.65 -1.31
C TYR A 106 0.22 8.45 -2.10
N ARG A 107 1.38 7.88 -2.42
CA ARG A 107 2.32 8.51 -3.34
C ARG A 107 1.96 8.20 -4.80
N PRO A 108 2.13 9.19 -5.71
CA PRO A 108 1.90 9.01 -7.14
C PRO A 108 2.89 8.01 -7.78
#